data_AF-A0A1C5ZNL3-F1
#
_entry.id   AF-A0A1C5ZNL3-F1
#
_cell.length_a   1.000
_cell.length_b   1.000
_cell.length_c   1.000
_cell.angle_alpha   90.00
_cell.angle_beta   90.00
_cell.angle_gamma   90.00
#
_symmetry.space_group_name_H-M   'P 1'
#
loop_
_entity.id
_entity.type
_entity.pdbx_description
1 polymer ?
#
loop_
_entity_poly.entity_id
_entity_poly.type
_entity_poly.pdbx_seq_one_letter_code
_entity_poly.pdbx_strand_id
1 'polypeptide(L)'
;MEMTELKIKEMIINRYGSLKKFCEVIDMPWTTLDSILKRGVANSNISNVMKITRELGVDTESLASGTIIDAYPKTPSIPTIAAHKDGENFTPEELDKIEEYKKLLIAARPKD
;
A
#
# COMPACT_ATOMS: atom_id res chain seq x y z
N MET A 1 -15.05 -3.54 16.99
CA MET A 1 -14.08 -4.60 16.68
C MET A 1 -14.66 -5.74 15.83
N GLU A 2 -15.89 -5.66 15.28
CA GLU A 2 -16.35 -6.65 14.28
C GLU A 2 -16.25 -6.15 12.83
N MET A 3 -16.37 -4.83 12.62
CA MET A 3 -16.42 -4.25 11.28
C MET A 3 -15.07 -4.30 10.55
N THR A 4 -13.96 -4.20 11.28
CA THR A 4 -12.59 -4.26 10.73
C THR A 4 -12.27 -5.65 10.20
N GLU A 5 -12.63 -6.68 10.95
CA GLU A 5 -12.40 -8.09 10.67
C GLU A 5 -13.27 -8.58 9.49
N LEU A 6 -14.51 -8.09 9.41
CA LEU A 6 -15.37 -8.29 8.24
C LEU A 6 -14.74 -7.69 6.98
N LYS A 7 -14.23 -6.46 7.09
CA LYS A 7 -13.57 -5.78 5.95
C LYS A 7 -12.29 -6.49 5.52
N ILE A 8 -11.51 -7.04 6.45
CA ILE A 8 -10.35 -7.89 6.14
C ILE A 8 -10.80 -9.16 5.41
N LYS A 9 -11.87 -9.82 5.86
CA LYS A 9 -12.43 -11.00 5.16
C LYS A 9 -12.84 -10.67 3.74
N GLU A 10 -13.56 -9.56 3.54
CA GLU A 10 -13.96 -9.09 2.20
C GLU A 10 -12.75 -8.77 1.32
N MET A 11 -11.74 -8.07 1.86
CA MET A 11 -10.50 -7.78 1.12
C MET A 11 -9.80 -9.06 0.67
N ILE A 12 -9.72 -10.07 1.55
CA ILE A 12 -9.13 -11.36 1.20
C ILE A 12 -9.93 -12.05 0.10
N ILE A 13 -11.26 -12.11 0.22
CA ILE A 13 -12.12 -12.74 -0.78
C ILE A 13 -12.02 -12.02 -2.12
N ASN A 14 -12.01 -10.69 -2.13
CA ASN A 14 -11.93 -9.90 -3.36
C ASN A 14 -10.58 -10.05 -4.08
N ARG A 15 -9.47 -10.17 -3.33
CA ARG A 15 -8.12 -10.27 -3.92
C ARG A 15 -7.69 -11.70 -4.25
N TYR A 16 -8.07 -12.67 -3.43
CA TYR A 16 -7.58 -14.06 -3.52
C TYR A 16 -8.69 -15.06 -3.85
N GLY A 17 -9.96 -14.64 -3.87
CA GLY A 17 -11.14 -15.46 -4.16
C GLY A 17 -11.66 -16.25 -2.95
N SER A 18 -10.78 -16.73 -2.08
CA SER A 18 -11.19 -17.41 -0.85
C SER A 18 -10.17 -17.24 0.28
N LEU A 19 -10.66 -17.38 1.52
CA LEU A 19 -9.80 -17.32 2.70
C LEU A 19 -8.81 -18.50 2.75
N LYS A 20 -9.16 -19.66 2.18
CA LYS A 20 -8.26 -20.81 2.08
C LYS A 20 -7.06 -20.52 1.17
N LYS A 21 -7.28 -19.90 0.01
CA LYS A 21 -6.20 -19.51 -0.91
C LYS A 21 -5.24 -18.52 -0.24
N PHE A 22 -5.79 -17.57 0.51
CA PHE A 22 -4.96 -16.63 1.25
C PHE A 22 -4.11 -17.32 2.33
N CYS A 23 -4.69 -18.25 3.09
CA CYS A 23 -3.96 -19.08 4.05
C CYS A 23 -2.76 -19.82 3.43
N GLU A 24 -2.91 -20.33 2.21
CA GLU A 24 -1.82 -20.97 1.45
C GLU A 24 -0.71 -19.96 1.11
N VAL A 25 -1.07 -18.73 0.73
CA VAL A 25 -0.10 -17.67 0.40
C VAL A 25 0.70 -17.21 1.62
N ILE A 26 0.05 -17.02 2.77
CA ILE A 26 0.72 -16.56 4.00
C ILE A 26 1.35 -17.69 4.83
N ASP A 27 1.27 -18.94 4.33
CA ASP A 27 1.69 -20.14 5.03
C ASP A 27 1.13 -20.19 6.47
N MET A 28 -0.21 -20.22 6.56
CA MET A 28 -0.95 -20.24 7.82
C MET A 28 -2.13 -21.22 7.74
N PRO A 29 -2.32 -22.10 8.74
CA PRO A 29 -3.49 -22.96 8.78
C PRO A 29 -4.82 -22.19 8.82
N TRP A 30 -5.82 -22.68 8.09
CA TRP A 30 -7.17 -22.08 8.06
C TRP A 30 -7.78 -21.89 9.45
N THR A 31 -7.63 -22.87 10.34
CA THR A 31 -8.14 -22.81 11.72
C THR A 31 -7.49 -21.70 12.55
N THR A 32 -6.23 -21.38 12.26
CA THR A 32 -5.50 -20.28 12.91
C THR A 32 -6.04 -18.95 12.45
N LEU A 33 -6.20 -18.77 11.13
CA LEU A 33 -6.78 -17.55 10.56
C LEU A 33 -8.22 -17.33 11.05
N ASP A 34 -9.05 -18.37 11.07
CA ASP A 34 -10.43 -18.29 11.57
C ASP A 34 -10.48 -17.85 13.04
N SER A 35 -9.64 -18.44 13.89
CA SER A 35 -9.53 -18.06 15.31
C SER A 35 -9.07 -16.62 15.49
N ILE A 36 -8.13 -16.15 14.66
CA ILE A 36 -7.65 -14.76 14.63
C ILE A 36 -8.78 -13.81 14.24
N LEU A 37 -9.52 -14.11 13.18
CA LEU A 37 -10.60 -13.25 12.70
C LEU A 37 -11.79 -13.20 13.67
N LYS A 38 -12.01 -14.24 14.49
CA LYS A 38 -13.04 -14.25 15.54
C LYS A 38 -12.67 -13.42 16.76
N ARG A 39 -11.40 -13.49 17.20
CA ARG A 39 -10.90 -12.75 18.37
C ARG A 39 -10.42 -11.33 18.05
N GLY A 40 -10.26 -11.01 16.77
CA GLY A 40 -9.69 -9.76 16.26
C GLY A 40 -8.23 -9.91 15.88
N VAL A 41 -7.84 -9.31 14.75
CA VAL A 41 -6.47 -9.45 14.22
C VAL A 41 -5.46 -8.80 15.18
N ALA A 42 -5.78 -7.63 15.72
CA ALA A 42 -4.94 -6.91 16.69
C ALA A 42 -4.68 -7.70 17.99
N ASN A 43 -5.57 -8.63 18.35
CA ASN A 43 -5.44 -9.47 19.55
C ASN A 43 -4.57 -10.73 19.30
N SER A 44 -4.02 -10.88 18.10
CA SER A 44 -3.13 -11.99 17.72
C SER A 44 -1.67 -11.75 18.13
N ASN A 45 -0.85 -12.80 18.04
CA ASN A 45 0.59 -12.63 18.20
C ASN A 45 1.14 -11.74 17.06
N ILE A 46 2.16 -10.94 17.35
CA ILE A 46 2.69 -9.95 16.39
C ILE A 46 3.16 -10.60 15.08
N SER A 47 3.70 -11.82 15.14
CA SER A 47 4.15 -12.57 13.96
C SER A 47 2.99 -12.84 12.98
N ASN A 48 1.84 -13.28 13.50
CA ASN A 48 0.64 -13.55 12.71
C ASN A 48 0.02 -12.26 12.19
N VAL A 49 0.01 -11.19 13.00
CA VAL A 49 -0.45 -9.87 12.55
C VAL A 49 0.38 -9.41 11.35
N MET A 50 1.71 -9.43 11.49
CA MET A 50 2.63 -9.02 10.44
C MET A 50 2.50 -9.87 9.17
N LYS A 51 2.29 -11.19 9.29
CA LYS A 51 2.03 -12.05 8.12
C LYS A 51 0.79 -11.60 7.34
N ILE A 52 -0.31 -11.34 8.05
CA ILE A 52 -1.60 -10.95 7.45
C ILE A 52 -1.51 -9.54 6.86
N THR A 53 -1.02 -8.57 7.64
CA THR A 53 -0.97 -7.16 7.24
C THR A 53 0.02 -6.91 6.10
N ARG A 54 1.18 -7.59 6.11
CA ARG A 54 2.17 -7.50 5.03
C ARG A 54 1.62 -7.99 3.70
N GLU A 55 0.95 -9.13 3.69
CA GLU A 55 0.35 -9.68 2.48
C GLU A 55 -0.82 -8.82 1.98
N LEU A 56 -1.63 -8.29 2.90
CA LEU A 56 -2.73 -7.39 2.54
C LEU A 56 -2.28 -5.96 2.20
N GLY A 57 -1.02 -5.60 2.50
CA GLY A 57 -0.50 -4.25 2.34
C GLY A 57 -1.18 -3.23 3.25
N VAL A 58 -1.61 -3.64 4.45
CA VAL A 58 -2.31 -2.80 5.43
C VAL A 58 -1.34 -2.39 6.53
N ASP A 59 -1.46 -1.17 7.03
CA ASP A 59 -0.64 -0.69 8.14
C ASP A 59 -1.04 -1.38 9.46
N THR A 60 -0.04 -1.92 10.16
CA THR A 60 -0.26 -2.68 11.39
C THR A 60 -0.65 -1.80 12.57
N GLU A 61 -0.05 -0.61 12.70
CA GLU A 61 -0.34 0.30 13.82
C GLU A 61 -1.76 0.83 13.75
N SER A 62 -2.17 1.26 12.56
CA SER A 62 -3.53 1.74 12.32
C SER A 62 -4.56 0.63 12.48
N LEU A 63 -4.22 -0.60 12.08
CA LEU A 63 -5.09 -1.76 12.32
C LEU A 63 -5.31 -2.00 13.82
N ALA A 64 -4.31 -1.77 14.68
CA ALA A 64 -4.46 -1.86 16.13
C ALA A 64 -5.43 -0.82 16.69
N SER A 65 -5.52 0.36 16.07
CA SER A 65 -6.55 1.38 16.36
C SER A 65 -7.92 1.09 15.72
N GLY A 66 -8.07 -0.03 15.00
CA GLY A 66 -9.31 -0.42 14.31
C GLY A 66 -9.49 0.21 12.93
N THR A 67 -8.47 0.91 12.41
CA THR A 67 -8.51 1.60 11.11
C THR A 67 -7.72 0.83 10.06
N ILE A 68 -8.32 0.59 8.90
CA ILE A 68 -7.62 -0.04 7.76
C ILE A 68 -7.14 1.06 6.83
N ILE A 69 -5.84 1.30 6.83
CA ILE A 69 -5.15 2.12 5.82
C ILE A 69 -4.12 1.26 5.09
N ASP A 70 -3.90 1.56 3.82
CA ASP A 70 -2.85 0.89 3.05
C ASP A 70 -1.48 1.34 3.58
N ALA A 71 -0.62 0.38 3.94
CA ALA A 71 0.74 0.62 4.44
C ALA A 71 1.62 1.32 3.40
N TYR A 72 1.31 1.06 2.11
CA TYR A 72 1.90 1.73 0.98
C TYR A 72 0.75 2.40 0.25
N PRO A 73 0.50 3.71 0.44
CA PRO A 73 -0.45 4.39 -0.42
C PRO A 73 -0.01 4.09 -1.85
N LYS A 74 -0.91 3.51 -2.65
CA LYS A 74 -0.73 3.48 -4.10
C LYS A 74 -0.78 4.94 -4.55
N THR A 75 0.32 5.67 -4.36
CA THR A 75 0.59 6.81 -5.22
C THR A 75 0.45 6.24 -6.62
N PRO A 76 -0.44 6.78 -7.47
CA PRO A 76 -0.51 6.32 -8.85
C PRO A 76 0.93 6.33 -9.34
N SER A 77 1.41 5.17 -9.79
CA SER A 77 2.73 5.06 -10.38
C SER A 77 2.71 5.94 -11.61
N ILE A 78 3.04 7.21 -11.44
CA ILE A 78 3.41 8.05 -12.55
C ILE A 78 4.58 7.27 -13.15
N PRO A 79 4.51 6.80 -14.41
CA PRO A 79 5.66 6.15 -15.02
C PRO A 79 6.82 7.11 -14.85
N THR A 80 7.83 6.71 -14.07
CA THR A 80 9.03 7.50 -13.90
C THR A 80 9.76 7.45 -15.23
N ILE A 81 9.42 8.36 -16.14
CA ILE A 81 10.19 8.59 -17.35
C ILE A 81 11.43 9.33 -16.88
N ALA A 82 12.46 8.57 -16.50
CA ALA A 82 13.77 9.13 -16.27
C ALA A 82 14.26 9.68 -17.62
N ALA A 83 14.31 11.01 -17.75
CA ALA A 83 14.98 11.67 -18.85
C ALA A 83 16.49 11.55 -18.65
N HIS A 84 17.04 10.35 -18.81
CA HIS A 84 18.48 10.15 -18.87
C HIS A 84 18.94 10.68 -20.22
N LYS A 85 19.58 11.86 -20.22
CA LYS A 85 20.34 12.34 -21.38
C LYS A 85 21.61 11.49 -21.40
N ASP A 86 21.74 10.56 -22.34
CA ASP A 86 22.86 9.63 -22.42
C ASP A 86 24.21 10.39 -22.40
N GLY A 87 24.94 10.32 -21.29
CA GLY A 87 26.34 10.72 -21.18
C GLY A 87 26.68 12.21 -21.10
N GLU A 88 25.71 13.13 -21.12
CA GLU A 88 25.97 14.58 -20.99
C GLU A 88 25.18 15.21 -19.85
N ASN A 89 25.90 15.83 -18.90
CA ASN A 89 25.28 16.70 -17.91
C ASN A 89 24.73 17.96 -18.61
N PHE A 90 23.56 18.43 -18.18
CA PHE A 90 23.02 19.71 -18.62
C PHE A 90 23.99 20.84 -18.26
N THR A 91 24.15 21.82 -19.14
CA THR A 91 24.89 23.04 -18.79
C THR A 91 24.10 23.85 -17.76
N PRO A 92 24.75 24.75 -16.99
CA PRO A 92 24.06 25.62 -16.03
C PRO A 92 22.91 26.41 -16.67
N GLU A 93 23.09 26.91 -17.89
CA GLU A 93 22.08 27.69 -18.62
C GLU A 93 20.89 26.83 -19.09
N GLU A 94 21.13 25.56 -19.40
CA GLU A 94 20.05 24.61 -19.72
C GLU A 94 19.25 24.25 -18.46
N LEU A 95 19.93 24.11 -17.32
CA LEU A 95 19.30 23.80 -16.04
C LEU A 95 18.37 24.95 -15.59
N ASP A 96 18.81 26.20 -15.75
CA ASP A 96 18.00 27.39 -15.46
C ASP A 96 16.70 27.40 -16.30
N LYS A 97 16.80 27.06 -17.59
CA LYS A 97 15.63 26.97 -18.49
C LYS A 97 14.66 25.86 -18.06
N ILE A 98 15.18 24.70 -17.64
CA ILE A 98 14.36 23.60 -17.14
C ILE A 98 13.61 24.03 -15.87
N GLU A 99 14.26 24.79 -14.99
CA GLU A 99 13.61 25.28 -13.77
C GLU A 99 12.51 26.31 -14.06
N GLU A 100 12.75 27.23 -14.99
CA GLU A 100 11.74 28.20 -15.42
C GLU A 100 10.52 27.51 -16.03
N TYR A 101 10.74 26.54 -16.91
CA TYR A 101 9.67 25.75 -17.52
C TYR A 101 8.86 24.97 -16.48
N LYS A 102 9.53 24.40 -15.47
CA LYS A 102 8.87 23.74 -14.34
C LYS A 102 7.95 24.70 -13.57
N LYS A 103 8.38 25.93 -13.32
CA LYS A 103 7.56 26.95 -12.63
C LYS A 103 6.32 27.30 -13.44
N LEU A 104 6.45 27.45 -14.77
CA LEU A 104 5.32 27.71 -15.65
C LEU A 104 4.29 26.57 -15.65
N LEU A 105 4.74 25.31 -15.71
CA LEU A 105 3.83 24.15 -15.65
C LEU A 105 3.06 24.07 -14.32
N ILE A 106 3.72 24.39 -13.20
CA ILE A 106 3.07 24.43 -11.88
C ILE A 106 2.04 25.56 -11.83
N ALA A 107 2.36 26.73 -12.39
CA ALA A 107 1.44 27.86 -12.44
C ALA A 107 0.23 27.62 -13.37
N ALA A 108 0.43 26.88 -14.46
CA ALA A 108 -0.62 26.54 -15.42
C ALA A 108 -1.52 25.38 -14.98
N ARG A 109 -1.15 24.66 -13.91
CA ARG A 109 -2.00 23.58 -13.38
C ARG A 109 -3.27 24.21 -12.78
N PRO A 110 -4.46 23.79 -13.22
CA PRO A 110 -5.70 24.27 -12.62
C PRO A 110 -5.70 23.89 -11.14
N LYS A 111 -6.04 24.85 -10.28
CA LYS A 111 -6.29 24.60 -8.87
C LYS A 111 -7.72 24.07 -8.78
N ASP A 112 -7.87 22.75 -8.73
CA ASP A 112 -9.08 22.12 -8.20
C ASP A 112 -9.16 22.33 -6.68
#